data_AF-A0A660TP43-F1
#
_entry.id   AF-A0A660TP43-F1
#
_cell.length_a   1.000
_cell.length_b   1.000
_cell.length_c   1.000
_cell.angle_alpha   90.00
_cell.angle_beta   90.00
_cell.angle_gamma   90.00
#
_symmetry.space_group_name_H-M   'P 1'
#
loop_
_entity.id
_entity.type
_entity.pdbx_description
1 polymer ?
#
loop_
_entity_poly.entity_id
_entity_poly.type
_entity_poly.pdbx_seq_one_letter_code
_entity_poly.pdbx_strand_id
1 'polypeptide(L)'
;MTTKSYYDLLEVDENADIKTIKKAFHRLAKIYHPDISKDNSKFLGILKAYKYLLYEKQHKKELPRIILPKNRVEFAMSLKDVVKLGIFNRGKSKRRTGVYNTKGYDVKVYVKSEELKYNPTILIDVPARVICPVCSGSGYRCNLCSGTGHVVKAVGIPFVLSSEINNNEIVGIELDKVKLKTYAFFLIKQLRVKVVII
;
A
#
# COMPACT_ATOMS: atom_id res chain seq x y z
N MET A 1 5.30 -33.68 -4.97
CA MET A 1 4.03 -33.51 -4.22
C MET A 1 3.30 -32.32 -4.82
N THR A 2 2.09 -32.55 -5.33
CA THR A 2 1.26 -31.54 -6.01
C THR A 2 0.43 -30.75 -5.00
N THR A 3 -0.02 -29.54 -5.36
CA THR A 3 -0.87 -28.69 -4.50
C THR A 3 -2.19 -29.35 -4.13
N LYS A 4 -2.78 -30.13 -5.04
CA LYS A 4 -3.98 -30.96 -4.80
C LYS A 4 -3.81 -31.87 -3.59
N SER A 5 -2.63 -32.48 -3.46
CA SER A 5 -2.31 -33.35 -2.32
C SER A 5 -2.40 -32.63 -0.96
N TYR A 6 -2.23 -31.31 -0.87
CA TYR A 6 -2.34 -30.59 0.41
C TYR A 6 -3.79 -30.29 0.81
N TYR A 7 -4.68 -30.05 -0.14
CA TYR A 7 -6.12 -29.92 0.11
C TYR A 7 -6.71 -31.28 0.51
N ASP A 8 -6.28 -32.34 -0.18
CA ASP A 8 -6.65 -33.73 0.13
C ASP A 8 -6.18 -34.14 1.54
N LEU A 9 -4.94 -33.80 1.93
CA LEU A 9 -4.38 -34.10 3.25
C LEU A 9 -5.11 -33.41 4.41
N LEU A 10 -5.74 -32.27 4.14
CA LEU A 10 -6.53 -31.53 5.13
C LEU A 10 -8.03 -31.82 5.02
N GLU A 11 -8.45 -32.67 4.07
CA GLU A 11 -9.85 -33.00 3.78
C GLU A 11 -10.71 -31.74 3.55
N VAL A 12 -10.19 -30.78 2.78
CA VAL A 12 -10.86 -29.51 2.47
C VAL A 12 -10.93 -29.26 0.98
N ASP A 13 -11.98 -28.58 0.54
CA ASP A 13 -12.15 -28.13 -0.84
C ASP A 13 -11.04 -27.15 -1.26
N GLU A 14 -10.64 -27.15 -2.53
CA GLU A 14 -9.66 -26.22 -3.10
C GLU A 14 -10.07 -24.74 -2.90
N ASN A 15 -11.38 -24.48 -2.88
CA ASN A 15 -11.98 -23.16 -2.67
C ASN A 15 -12.26 -22.83 -1.20
N ALA A 16 -11.89 -23.70 -0.24
CA ALA A 16 -12.14 -23.48 1.17
C ALA A 16 -11.53 -22.16 1.69
N ASP A 17 -12.28 -21.48 2.59
CA ASP A 17 -11.85 -20.26 3.27
C ASP A 17 -10.80 -20.56 4.37
N ILE A 18 -10.03 -19.55 4.75
CA ILE A 18 -8.98 -19.63 5.78
C ILE A 18 -9.56 -20.15 7.10
N LYS A 19 -10.79 -19.78 7.45
CA LYS A 19 -11.48 -20.28 8.64
C LYS A 19 -11.70 -21.79 8.59
N THR A 20 -12.11 -22.31 7.45
CA THR A 20 -12.36 -23.74 7.21
C THR A 20 -11.07 -24.54 7.29
N ILE A 21 -10.00 -24.04 6.69
CA ILE A 21 -8.66 -24.66 6.73
C ILE A 21 -8.15 -24.76 8.19
N LYS A 22 -8.30 -23.70 8.99
CA LYS A 22 -7.93 -23.73 10.42
C LYS A 22 -8.74 -24.76 11.20
N LYS A 23 -10.06 -24.82 10.97
CA LYS A 23 -10.95 -25.78 11.65
C LYS A 23 -10.57 -27.22 11.33
N ALA A 24 -10.28 -27.52 10.06
CA ALA A 24 -9.84 -28.84 9.62
C ALA A 24 -8.49 -29.23 10.24
N PHE A 25 -7.52 -28.32 10.26
CA PHE A 25 -6.24 -28.54 10.93
C PHE A 25 -6.41 -28.84 12.42
N HIS A 26 -7.22 -28.09 13.16
CA HIS A 26 -7.45 -28.35 14.59
C HIS A 26 -8.12 -29.71 14.84
N ARG A 27 -9.02 -30.14 13.96
CA ARG A 27 -9.65 -31.48 14.04
C ARG A 27 -8.60 -32.58 13.87
N LEU A 28 -7.77 -32.48 12.83
CA LEU A 28 -6.74 -33.47 12.52
C LEU A 28 -5.59 -33.47 13.52
N ALA A 29 -5.19 -32.29 14.02
CA ALA A 29 -4.14 -32.15 15.02
C ALA A 29 -4.51 -32.78 16.36
N LYS A 30 -5.80 -32.81 16.73
CA LYS A 30 -6.27 -33.51 17.93
C LYS A 30 -6.18 -35.04 17.80
N ILE A 31 -6.31 -35.56 16.58
CA ILE A 31 -6.28 -37.01 16.30
C ILE A 31 -4.83 -37.48 16.17
N TYR A 32 -4.01 -36.71 15.46
CA TYR A 32 -2.64 -37.07 15.10
C TYR A 32 -1.57 -36.35 15.94
N HIS A 33 -1.92 -35.80 17.10
CA HIS A 33 -0.93 -35.16 17.98
C HIS A 33 0.16 -36.19 18.36
N PRO A 34 1.45 -35.84 18.36
CA PRO A 34 2.53 -36.77 18.71
C PRO A 34 2.36 -37.42 20.10
N ASP A 35 1.69 -36.73 21.02
CA ASP A 35 1.38 -37.27 22.36
C ASP A 35 0.24 -38.30 22.37
N ILE A 36 -0.64 -38.28 21.36
CA ILE A 36 -1.84 -39.14 21.29
C ILE A 36 -1.61 -40.28 20.28
N SER A 37 -0.93 -39.99 19.18
CA SER A 37 -0.64 -40.90 18.08
C SER A 37 0.86 -40.92 17.83
N LYS A 38 1.46 -42.12 17.84
CA LYS A 38 2.89 -42.32 17.54
C LYS A 38 3.26 -42.09 16.05
N ASP A 39 2.26 -41.86 15.18
CA ASP A 39 2.47 -41.60 13.75
C ASP A 39 2.91 -40.15 13.48
N ASN A 40 4.17 -39.83 13.74
CA ASN A 40 4.75 -38.50 13.50
C ASN A 40 4.68 -38.06 12.02
N SER A 41 4.78 -39.02 11.09
CA SER A 41 4.83 -38.74 9.65
C SER A 41 3.55 -38.09 9.12
N LYS A 42 2.38 -38.53 9.59
CA LYS A 42 1.07 -37.99 9.18
C LYS A 42 0.88 -36.57 9.71
N PHE A 43 1.25 -36.34 10.97
CA PHE A 43 1.19 -35.01 11.58
C PHE A 43 2.08 -34.00 10.87
N LEU A 44 3.32 -34.38 10.52
CA LEU A 44 4.23 -33.53 9.76
C LEU A 44 3.66 -33.17 8.38
N GLY A 45 3.00 -34.12 7.70
CA GLY A 45 2.29 -33.88 6.44
C GLY A 45 1.17 -32.85 6.58
N ILE A 46 0.32 -33.02 7.59
CA ILE A 46 -0.79 -32.10 7.91
C ILE A 46 -0.26 -30.70 8.28
N LEU A 47 0.80 -30.63 9.08
CA LEU A 47 1.43 -29.36 9.46
C LEU A 47 2.03 -28.64 8.25
N LYS A 48 2.68 -29.38 7.35
CA LYS A 48 3.26 -28.84 6.12
C LYS A 48 2.16 -28.35 5.17
N ALA A 49 1.09 -29.12 5.00
CA ALA A 49 -0.10 -28.74 4.23
C ALA A 49 -0.73 -27.45 4.78
N TYR A 50 -0.95 -27.39 6.09
CA TYR A 50 -1.53 -26.22 6.75
C TYR A 50 -0.69 -24.96 6.55
N LYS A 51 0.63 -25.04 6.77
CA LYS A 51 1.54 -23.91 6.55
C LYS A 51 1.53 -23.44 5.10
N TYR A 52 1.56 -24.36 4.14
CA TYR A 52 1.54 -24.04 2.73
C TYR A 52 0.22 -23.38 2.31
N LEU A 53 -0.94 -23.95 2.66
CA LEU A 53 -2.24 -23.39 2.28
C LEU A 53 -2.49 -22.03 2.93
N LEU A 54 -2.03 -21.85 4.16
CA LEU A 54 -2.17 -20.57 4.86
C LEU A 54 -1.28 -19.50 4.21
N TYR A 55 -0.06 -19.85 3.82
CA TYR A 55 0.82 -18.99 3.02
C TYR A 55 0.18 -18.68 1.66
N GLU A 56 -0.28 -19.70 0.92
CA GLU A 56 -0.91 -19.57 -0.39
C GLU A 56 -2.13 -18.65 -0.33
N LYS A 57 -3.07 -18.87 0.59
CA LYS A 57 -4.30 -18.06 0.71
C LYS A 57 -4.04 -16.64 1.21
N GLN A 58 -3.00 -16.44 2.05
CA GLN A 58 -2.59 -15.10 2.48
C GLN A 58 -1.87 -14.32 1.37
N HIS A 59 -1.07 -15.00 0.54
CA HIS A 59 -0.23 -14.39 -0.50
C HIS A 59 -0.84 -14.45 -1.91
N LYS A 60 -1.95 -15.18 -2.14
CA LYS A 60 -2.69 -15.20 -3.42
C LYS A 60 -3.24 -13.83 -3.84
N LYS A 61 -3.24 -12.84 -2.94
CA LYS A 61 -3.59 -11.43 -3.25
C LYS A 61 -2.40 -10.56 -3.67
N GLU A 62 -1.19 -11.08 -3.58
CA GLU A 62 0.02 -10.38 -4.03
C GLU A 62 0.52 -11.09 -5.28
N LEU A 63 -0.23 -10.97 -6.38
CA LEU A 63 0.37 -11.08 -7.71
C LEU A 63 1.68 -10.26 -7.69
N PRO A 64 2.79 -10.76 -8.26
CA PRO A 64 3.99 -9.97 -8.46
C PRO A 64 3.64 -8.84 -9.41
N ARG A 65 3.10 -7.76 -8.85
CA ARG A 65 2.82 -6.53 -9.56
C ARG A 65 4.18 -6.08 -10.05
N ILE A 66 4.33 -5.90 -11.35
CA ILE A 66 5.45 -5.17 -11.89
C ILE A 66 5.46 -3.83 -11.16
N ILE A 67 6.42 -3.64 -10.25
CA ILE A 67 6.54 -2.40 -9.49
C ILE A 67 7.29 -1.43 -10.39
N LEU A 68 6.58 -0.40 -10.87
CA LEU A 68 7.22 0.62 -11.69
C LEU A 68 8.18 1.45 -10.82
N PRO A 69 9.35 1.83 -11.37
CA PRO A 69 10.30 2.66 -10.65
C PRO A 69 9.73 4.04 -10.36
N LYS A 70 10.05 4.58 -9.17
CA LYS A 70 9.57 5.89 -8.70
C LYS A 70 9.96 7.06 -9.59
N ASN A 71 11.03 6.93 -10.37
CA ASN A 71 11.52 7.96 -11.28
C ASN A 71 10.52 8.32 -12.40
N ARG A 72 9.49 7.49 -12.62
CA ARG A 72 8.42 7.76 -13.59
C ARG A 72 7.26 8.58 -13.01
N VAL A 73 7.38 9.02 -11.77
CA VAL A 73 6.40 9.86 -11.07
C VAL A 73 6.90 11.30 -11.04
N GLU A 74 6.15 12.21 -11.65
CA GLU A 74 6.44 13.65 -11.64
C GLU A 74 5.34 14.43 -10.93
N PHE A 75 5.69 15.24 -9.93
CA PHE A 75 4.72 16.14 -9.30
C PHE A 75 4.40 17.32 -10.23
N ALA A 76 3.13 17.69 -10.30
CA ALA A 76 2.67 18.77 -11.17
C ALA A 76 3.25 20.14 -10.79
N MET A 77 3.57 20.34 -9.50
CA MET A 77 4.22 21.54 -9.00
C MET A 77 5.73 21.44 -9.18
N SER A 78 6.27 22.26 -10.07
CA SER A 78 7.72 22.42 -10.18
C SER A 78 8.25 23.20 -8.96
N LEU A 79 9.53 23.02 -8.61
CA LEU A 79 10.21 23.90 -7.65
C LEU A 79 10.11 25.38 -8.07
N LYS A 80 10.11 25.66 -9.38
CA LYS A 80 9.86 27.02 -9.91
C LYS A 80 8.45 27.53 -9.57
N ASP A 81 7.46 26.64 -9.59
CA ASP A 81 6.09 26.98 -9.19
C ASP A 81 6.09 27.26 -7.68
N VAL A 82 6.66 26.40 -6.83
CA VAL A 82 6.78 26.61 -5.37
C VAL A 82 7.47 27.94 -5.01
N VAL A 83 8.51 28.34 -5.75
CA VAL A 83 9.19 29.63 -5.57
C VAL A 83 8.29 30.80 -5.98
N LYS A 84 7.60 30.71 -7.12
CA LYS A 84 6.58 31.72 -7.52
C LYS A 84 5.47 31.84 -6.48
N LEU A 85 5.16 30.76 -5.78
CA LEU A 85 4.18 30.73 -4.69
C LEU A 85 4.66 31.41 -3.41
N GLY A 86 5.93 31.81 -3.32
CA GLY A 86 6.46 32.52 -2.17
C GLY A 86 6.42 31.71 -0.87
N ILE A 87 6.30 30.38 -0.95
CA ILE A 87 6.21 29.47 0.21
C ILE A 87 7.49 29.55 1.09
N PHE A 88 8.63 29.91 0.49
CA PHE A 88 9.90 30.13 1.20
C PHE A 88 10.11 31.56 1.71
N ASN A 89 9.28 32.52 1.31
CA ASN A 89 9.38 33.91 1.78
C ASN A 89 8.69 34.07 3.14
N ARG A 90 9.36 33.57 4.19
CA ARG A 90 8.98 33.84 5.58
C ARG A 90 9.03 35.35 5.83
N GLY A 91 7.88 35.97 6.08
CA GLY A 91 7.81 37.32 6.66
C GLY A 91 7.06 38.41 5.87
N LYS A 92 6.52 38.13 4.67
CA LYS A 92 5.61 39.08 4.01
C LYS A 92 4.22 38.45 3.88
N SER A 93 3.31 38.91 4.74
CA SER A 93 1.87 38.68 4.65
C SER A 93 1.36 39.27 3.33
N LYS A 94 1.50 38.51 2.23
CA LYS A 94 0.67 38.74 1.05
C LYS A 94 -0.67 38.08 1.35
N ARG A 95 -1.74 38.85 1.14
CA ARG A 95 -3.13 38.37 1.08
C ARG A 95 -3.13 37.01 0.39
N ARG A 96 -3.82 36.03 0.97
CA ARG A 96 -4.02 34.69 0.39
C ARG A 96 -4.72 34.83 -0.96
N THR A 97 -4.00 35.20 -2.02
CA THR A 97 -4.39 34.84 -3.37
C THR A 97 -4.29 33.34 -3.38
N GLY A 98 -5.44 32.67 -3.25
CA GLY A 98 -5.52 31.22 -3.30
C GLY A 98 -4.81 30.77 -4.57
N VAL A 99 -3.69 30.08 -4.40
CA VAL A 99 -3.03 29.52 -5.56
C VAL A 99 -3.70 28.20 -5.81
N TYR A 100 -4.54 28.20 -6.83
CA TYR A 100 -5.13 27.00 -7.38
C TYR A 100 -4.11 26.35 -8.31
N ASN A 101 -3.95 25.04 -8.16
CA ASN A 101 -3.23 24.25 -9.16
C ASN A 101 -4.01 24.32 -10.48
N THR A 102 -3.53 25.13 -11.42
CA THR A 102 -4.20 25.37 -12.71
C THR A 102 -4.16 24.15 -13.64
N LYS A 103 -3.28 23.18 -13.35
CA LYS A 103 -3.04 22.02 -14.24
C LYS A 103 -4.09 20.92 -14.10
N GLY A 104 -4.91 20.94 -13.04
CA GLY A 104 -5.99 19.97 -12.84
C GLY A 104 -5.58 18.57 -12.38
N TYR A 105 -4.28 18.26 -12.30
CA TYR A 105 -3.73 17.03 -11.73
C TYR A 105 -2.58 17.34 -10.76
N ASP A 106 -2.30 16.43 -9.83
CA ASP A 106 -1.29 16.62 -8.78
C ASP A 106 0.01 15.86 -9.09
N VAL A 107 -0.12 14.70 -9.74
CA VAL A 107 0.99 13.81 -10.12
C VAL A 107 0.80 13.34 -11.56
N LYS A 108 1.89 13.27 -12.33
CA LYS A 108 1.95 12.55 -13.61
C LYS A 108 2.70 11.24 -13.44
N VAL A 109 2.21 10.19 -14.06
CA VAL A 109 2.86 8.90 -14.10
C VAL A 109 3.07 8.49 -15.55
N TYR A 110 4.30 8.13 -15.90
CA TYR A 110 4.65 7.62 -17.22
C TYR A 110 4.67 6.09 -17.22
N VAL A 111 3.97 5.48 -18.16
CA VAL A 111 3.82 4.02 -18.27
C VAL A 111 4.01 3.61 -19.72
N LYS A 112 4.70 2.49 -19.96
CA LYS A 112 4.79 1.94 -21.33
C LYS A 112 3.53 1.17 -21.67
N SER A 113 3.09 1.26 -22.92
CA SER A 113 1.91 0.52 -23.42
C SER A 113 2.00 -1.00 -23.15
N GLU A 114 3.19 -1.58 -23.24
CA GLU A 114 3.44 -3.01 -23.02
C GLU A 114 3.26 -3.45 -21.56
N GLU A 115 3.59 -2.56 -20.62
CA GLU A 115 3.57 -2.85 -19.19
C GLU A 115 2.14 -2.87 -18.64
N LEU A 116 1.20 -2.14 -19.26
CA LEU A 116 -0.21 -2.07 -18.85
C LEU A 116 -0.92 -3.43 -18.88
N LYS A 117 -0.47 -4.36 -19.73
CA LYS A 117 -1.03 -5.73 -19.83
C LYS A 117 -0.97 -6.50 -18.51
N TYR A 118 -0.02 -6.14 -17.65
CA TYR A 118 0.23 -6.84 -16.39
C TYR A 118 -0.34 -6.11 -15.17
N ASN A 119 -1.13 -5.06 -15.37
CA ASN A 119 -1.66 -4.19 -14.31
C ASN A 119 -0.59 -3.77 -13.30
N PRO A 120 0.42 -3.01 -13.75
CA PRO A 120 1.58 -2.70 -12.94
C PRO A 120 1.17 -1.80 -11.76
N THR A 121 1.92 -1.88 -10.67
CA THR A 121 1.70 -1.02 -9.49
C THR A 121 2.82 -0.01 -9.37
N ILE A 122 2.47 1.24 -9.10
CA ILE A 122 3.44 2.29 -8.83
C ILE A 122 3.25 2.82 -7.40
N LEU A 123 4.36 3.08 -6.71
CA LEU A 123 4.34 3.66 -5.37
C LEU A 123 4.50 5.17 -5.49
N ILE A 124 3.42 5.90 -5.19
CA ILE A 124 3.41 7.36 -5.23
C ILE A 124 3.68 7.90 -3.83
N ASP A 125 4.78 8.64 -3.67
CA ASP A 125 5.20 9.19 -2.38
C ASP A 125 4.44 10.47 -2.06
N VAL A 126 3.37 10.36 -1.27
CA VAL A 126 2.55 11.52 -0.88
C VAL A 126 3.01 12.06 0.47
N PRO A 127 3.17 13.40 0.63
CA PRO A 127 3.51 13.98 1.92
C PRO A 127 2.34 13.85 2.91
N ALA A 128 2.58 13.14 4.01
CA ALA A 128 1.66 13.00 5.13
C ALA A 128 2.22 13.67 6.38
N ARG A 129 1.33 14.20 7.23
CA ARG A 129 1.70 14.63 8.58
C ARG A 129 1.62 13.43 9.51
N VAL A 130 2.74 13.10 10.13
CA VAL A 130 2.86 12.04 11.12
C VAL A 130 3.01 12.70 12.49
N ILE A 131 2.40 12.14 13.52
CA ILE A 131 2.64 12.58 14.91
C ILE A 131 4.15 12.58 15.17
N CYS A 132 4.65 13.68 15.74
CA CYS A 132 6.07 13.83 16.03
C CYS A 132 6.49 12.74 17.03
N PRO A 133 7.50 11.92 16.72
CA PRO A 133 7.92 10.83 17.60
C PRO A 133 8.59 11.32 18.89
N VAL A 134 9.08 12.56 18.93
CA VAL A 134 9.81 13.11 20.08
C VAL A 134 8.87 13.69 21.13
N CYS A 135 7.84 14.42 20.70
CA CYS A 135 6.91 15.09 21.61
C CYS A 135 5.51 14.43 21.63
N SER A 136 5.31 13.38 20.85
CA SER A 136 4.04 12.65 20.75
C SER A 136 2.83 13.54 20.46
N GLY A 137 3.05 14.65 19.75
CA GLY A 137 2.00 15.63 19.45
C GLY A 137 1.92 16.82 20.38
N SER A 138 2.63 16.84 21.53
CA SER A 138 2.54 17.94 22.49
C SER A 138 3.10 19.27 21.96
N GLY A 139 4.10 19.21 21.07
CA GLY A 139 4.69 20.37 20.41
C GLY A 139 5.55 21.26 21.31
N TYR A 140 5.39 21.23 22.64
CA TYR A 140 6.07 22.16 23.55
C TYR A 140 7.59 22.06 23.49
N ARG A 141 8.25 23.18 23.12
CA ARG A 141 9.71 23.33 22.99
C ARG A 141 10.41 22.14 22.29
N CYS A 142 9.76 21.55 21.29
CA CYS A 142 10.31 20.40 20.57
C CYS A 142 11.19 20.85 19.40
N ASN A 143 12.47 20.44 19.41
CA ASN A 143 13.44 20.80 18.38
C ASN A 143 13.16 20.16 17.01
N LEU A 144 12.49 19.00 16.99
CA LEU A 144 12.21 18.28 15.74
C LEU A 144 11.04 18.88 14.96
N CYS A 145 9.91 19.14 15.63
CA CYS A 145 8.70 19.67 14.99
C CYS A 145 8.53 21.19 15.16
N SER A 146 9.42 21.85 15.91
CA SER A 146 9.43 23.29 16.15
C SER A 146 8.08 23.84 16.64
N GLY A 147 7.41 23.15 17.57
CA GLY A 147 6.11 23.58 18.10
C GLY A 147 4.89 22.97 17.44
N THR A 148 5.02 22.32 16.27
CA THR A 148 3.86 21.92 15.46
C THR A 148 3.21 20.60 15.88
N GLY A 149 3.87 19.79 16.72
CA GLY A 149 3.40 18.47 17.15
C GLY A 149 3.48 17.37 16.06
N HIS A 150 3.78 17.71 14.81
CA HIS A 150 3.82 16.77 13.69
C HIS A 150 5.06 16.96 12.83
N VAL A 151 5.45 15.90 12.13
CA VAL A 151 6.54 15.93 11.12
C VAL A 151 5.99 15.49 9.77
N VAL A 152 6.49 16.10 8.69
CA VAL A 152 6.12 15.69 7.34
C VAL A 152 6.97 14.49 6.95
N LYS A 153 6.33 13.39 6.53
CA LYS A 153 6.98 12.21 5.96
C LYS A 153 6.34 11.85 4.63
N ALA A 154 7.15 11.38 3.68
CA ALA A 154 6.65 10.78 2.46
C ALA A 154 6.11 9.37 2.76
N VAL A 155 4.85 9.13 2.41
CA VAL A 155 4.21 7.83 2.52
C VAL A 155 3.92 7.32 1.11
N GLY A 156 4.49 6.16 0.76
CA GLY A 156 4.28 5.52 -0.53
C GLY A 156 2.90 4.87 -0.61
N ILE A 157 2.03 5.42 -1.45
CA ILE A 157 0.69 4.90 -1.70
C ILE A 157 0.75 4.01 -2.94
N PRO A 158 0.34 2.74 -2.87
CA PRO A 158 0.28 1.87 -4.03
C PRO A 158 -0.89 2.27 -4.93
N PHE A 159 -0.57 2.62 -6.18
CA PHE A 159 -1.53 2.88 -7.24
C PHE A 159 -1.44 1.78 -8.29
N VAL A 160 -2.54 1.08 -8.53
CA VAL A 160 -2.63 0.02 -9.55
C VAL A 160 -3.09 0.65 -10.85
N LEU A 161 -2.27 0.50 -11.90
CA LEU A 161 -2.64 0.90 -13.25
C LEU A 161 -3.47 -0.23 -13.86
N SER A 162 -4.69 0.10 -14.28
CA SER A 162 -5.56 -0.83 -15.00
C SER A 162 -5.25 -0.80 -16.48
N SER A 163 -5.37 -1.94 -17.16
CA SER A 163 -5.19 -2.05 -18.62
C SER A 163 -6.16 -1.19 -19.44
N GLU A 164 -7.29 -0.78 -18.86
CA GLU A 164 -8.35 0.02 -19.51
C GLU A 164 -8.09 1.53 -19.48
N ILE A 165 -6.99 1.99 -18.87
CA ILE A 165 -6.70 3.42 -18.73
C ILE A 165 -6.32 4.03 -20.09
N ASN A 166 -6.95 5.17 -20.41
CA ASN A 166 -6.66 5.94 -21.62
C ASN A 166 -5.44 6.84 -21.44
N ASN A 167 -4.79 7.19 -22.56
CA ASN A 167 -3.70 8.16 -22.52
C ASN A 167 -4.19 9.54 -22.07
N ASN A 168 -3.48 10.17 -21.13
CA ASN A 168 -3.82 11.43 -20.47
C ASN A 168 -5.04 11.40 -19.54
N GLU A 169 -5.56 10.22 -19.20
CA GLU A 169 -6.65 10.08 -18.24
C GLU A 169 -6.22 10.50 -16.83
N ILE A 170 -7.14 11.15 -16.11
CA ILE A 170 -6.92 11.61 -14.73
C ILE A 170 -7.73 10.71 -13.80
N VAL A 171 -7.02 9.93 -12.98
CA VAL A 171 -7.60 9.04 -11.99
C VAL A 171 -7.49 9.67 -10.61
N GLY A 172 -8.61 9.76 -9.90
CA GLY A 172 -8.67 10.27 -8.53
C GLY A 172 -8.50 9.13 -7.52
N ILE A 173 -7.51 9.25 -6.64
CA ILE A 173 -7.32 8.33 -5.51
C ILE A 173 -7.82 9.03 -4.24
N GLU A 174 -8.77 8.40 -3.56
CA GLU A 174 -9.26 8.87 -2.26
C GLU A 174 -8.27 8.46 -1.16
N LEU A 175 -7.58 9.44 -0.59
CA LEU A 175 -6.56 9.20 0.43
C LEU A 175 -7.17 8.90 1.81
N ASP A 176 -8.39 9.40 2.07
CA ASP A 176 -9.11 9.18 3.33
C ASP A 176 -9.44 7.70 3.57
N LYS A 177 -9.59 6.91 2.50
CA LYS A 177 -9.88 5.46 2.58
C LYS A 177 -8.61 4.60 2.74
N VAL A 178 -7.42 5.19 2.59
CA VAL A 178 -6.16 4.47 2.71
C VAL A 178 -5.84 4.23 4.18
N LYS A 179 -5.86 2.96 4.60
CA LYS A 179 -5.47 2.58 5.96
C LYS A 179 -3.96 2.79 6.15
N LEU A 180 -3.61 3.83 6.89
CA LEU A 180 -2.23 4.11 7.31
C LEU A 180 -1.88 3.26 8.53
N LYS A 181 -0.71 2.62 8.53
CA LYS A 181 -0.21 1.82 9.67
C LYS A 181 0.19 2.68 10.87
N THR A 182 0.49 3.94 10.64
CA THR A 182 0.93 4.93 11.63
C THR A 182 -0.15 6.00 11.83
N TYR A 183 -0.11 6.71 12.98
CA TYR A 183 -0.89 7.94 13.22
C TYR A 183 -0.43 9.06 12.27
N ALA A 184 -0.82 8.92 11.02
CA ALA A 184 -0.50 9.79 9.91
C ALA A 184 -1.81 10.23 9.26
N PHE A 185 -1.84 11.46 8.77
CA PHE A 185 -2.96 11.98 8.00
C PHE A 185 -2.44 12.79 6.82
N PHE A 186 -3.15 12.70 5.71
CA PHE A 186 -2.82 13.44 4.50
C PHE A 186 -3.34 14.87 4.58
N LEU A 187 -2.63 15.80 3.93
CA LEU A 187 -3.07 17.20 3.81
C LEU A 187 -4.17 17.39 2.78
N ILE A 188 -4.21 16.49 1.80
CA ILE A 188 -5.16 16.46 0.70
C ILE A 188 -6.06 15.23 0.86
N LYS A 189 -7.34 15.37 0.52
CA LYS A 189 -8.33 14.27 0.59
C LYS A 189 -8.26 13.36 -0.63
N GLN A 190 -7.97 13.94 -1.79
CA GLN A 190 -7.89 13.24 -3.07
C GLN A 190 -6.58 13.59 -3.76
N LEU A 191 -5.94 12.58 -4.35
CA LEU A 191 -4.77 12.72 -5.20
C LEU A 191 -5.19 12.48 -6.65
N ARG A 192 -5.00 13.47 -7.52
CA ARG A 192 -5.31 13.33 -8.95
C ARG A 192 -4.06 12.92 -9.71
N VAL A 193 -4.08 11.71 -10.25
CA VAL A 193 -2.97 11.11 -10.98
C VAL A 193 -3.29 11.12 -12.47
N LYS A 194 -2.50 11.86 -13.25
CA LYS A 194 -2.57 11.84 -14.71
C LYS A 194 -1.66 10.74 -15.24
N VAL A 195 -2.22 9.78 -15.98
CA VAL A 195 -1.47 8.70 -16.61
C VAL A 195 -1.07 9.11 -18.01
N VAL A 196 0.21 9.01 -18.34
CA VAL A 196 0.77 9.28 -19.66
C VAL A 196 1.36 7.99 -20.20
N ILE A 197 0.80 7.53 -21.32
CA ILE A 197 1.26 6.31 -21.99
C ILE A 197 2.34 6.71 -22.99
N ILE A 198 3.52 6.08 -22.87
CA ILE A 198 4.68 6.21 -23.77
C ILE A 198 4.79 4.94 -24.63
#